data_AF-A0A521VPA1-F1
#
_entry.id   AF-A0A521VPA1-F1
#
_cell.length_a   1.000
_cell.length_b   1.000
_cell.length_c   1.000
_cell.angle_alpha   90.00
_cell.angle_beta   90.00
_cell.angle_gamma   90.00
#
_symmetry.space_group_name_H-M   'P 1'
#
loop_
_entity.id
_entity.type
_entity.pdbx_description
1 polymer ?
#
loop_
_entity_poly.entity_id
_entity_poly.type
_entity_poly.pdbx_seq_one_letter_code
_entity_poly.pdbx_strand_id
1 'polypeptide(L)'
;MFKIEKTRAVDPDAWQDADRGRAIDKARAALVAPGDVVTVTDSGSGETLWMAVFGRDGRCHEWSGQEPRQVRVSPLLSTLD
;
A
#
# COMPACT_ATOMS: atom_id res chain seq x y z
N MET A 1 -4.63 -16.72 -5.83
CA MET A 1 -3.65 -16.48 -4.75
C MET A 1 -3.22 -15.03 -4.88
N PHE A 2 -3.13 -14.33 -3.76
CA PHE A 2 -2.93 -12.90 -3.71
C PHE A 2 -1.59 -12.61 -3.03
N LYS A 3 -0.76 -11.82 -3.70
CA LYS A 3 0.50 -11.34 -3.19
C LYS A 3 0.27 -9.99 -2.53
N ILE A 4 0.84 -9.81 -1.35
CA ILE A 4 0.84 -8.55 -0.62
C ILE A 4 2.29 -8.06 -0.63
N GLU A 5 2.52 -6.85 -1.10
CA GLU A 5 3.84 -6.23 -1.12
C GLU A 5 3.80 -4.97 -0.29
N LYS A 6 4.64 -4.89 0.73
CA LYS A 6 4.86 -3.67 1.50
C LYS A 6 6.21 -3.08 1.09
N THR A 7 6.17 -1.87 0.56
CA THR A 7 7.38 -1.11 0.25
C THR A 7 7.62 -0.11 1.37
N ARG A 8 8.73 -0.30 2.09
CA ARG A 8 9.31 0.72 2.96
C ARG A 8 10.72 1.04 2.44
N ALA A 9 11.19 2.27 2.64
CA ALA A 9 12.49 2.73 2.15
C ALA A 9 13.71 1.88 2.61
N VAL A 10 13.53 0.96 3.56
CA VAL A 10 14.62 0.18 4.17
C VAL A 10 14.36 -1.33 4.14
N ASP A 11 13.12 -1.80 3.98
CA ASP A 11 12.82 -3.25 3.96
C ASP A 11 11.52 -3.53 3.18
N PRO A 12 11.59 -4.19 2.01
CA PRO A 12 10.42 -4.66 1.29
C PRO A 12 9.97 -6.02 1.84
N ASP A 13 8.78 -6.06 2.46
CA ASP A 13 8.16 -7.30 2.93
C ASP A 13 7.15 -7.82 1.90
N ALA A 14 7.14 -9.15 1.69
CA ALA A 14 6.17 -9.80 0.82
C ALA A 14 5.48 -10.97 1.51
N TRP A 15 4.14 -11.00 1.44
CA TRP A 15 3.30 -12.06 1.97
C TRP A 15 2.37 -12.60 0.89
N GLN A 16 1.76 -13.77 1.15
CA GLN A 16 0.75 -14.35 0.27
C GLN A 16 -0.46 -14.83 1.08
N ASP A 17 -1.64 -14.72 0.48
CA ASP A 17 -2.87 -15.32 0.99
C ASP A 17 -3.69 -15.96 -0.15
N ALA A 18 -4.44 -17.00 0.18
CA ALA A 18 -5.31 -17.66 -0.79
C ALA A 18 -6.65 -16.92 -0.96
N ASP A 19 -7.07 -16.17 0.05
CA ASP A 19 -8.32 -15.41 0.07
C ASP A 19 -8.10 -13.92 -0.15
N ARG A 20 -8.95 -13.31 -0.99
CA ARG A 20 -8.84 -11.90 -1.37
C ARG A 20 -9.11 -10.97 -0.19
N GLY A 21 -10.14 -11.28 0.60
CA GLY A 21 -10.55 -10.47 1.76
C GLY A 21 -9.46 -10.48 2.81
N ARG A 22 -8.96 -11.67 3.17
CA ARG A 22 -7.84 -11.84 4.11
C ARG A 22 -6.57 -11.16 3.64
N ALA A 23 -6.27 -11.18 2.33
CA ALA A 23 -5.12 -10.47 1.79
C ALA A 23 -5.22 -8.95 2.02
N ILE A 24 -6.39 -8.37 1.80
CA ILE A 24 -6.65 -6.94 2.01
C ILE A 24 -6.63 -6.60 3.51
N ASP A 25 -7.24 -7.42 4.37
CA ASP A 25 -7.21 -7.19 5.81
C ASP A 25 -5.79 -7.24 6.38
N LYS A 26 -4.96 -8.20 5.92
CA LYS A 26 -3.53 -8.25 6.26
C LYS A 26 -2.77 -7.03 5.74
N ALA A 27 -3.04 -6.62 4.51
CA ALA A 27 -2.41 -5.45 3.91
C ALA A 27 -2.74 -4.16 4.69
N ARG A 28 -3.99 -4.00 5.14
CA ARG A 28 -4.42 -2.92 6.03
C ARG A 28 -3.72 -2.96 7.38
N ALA A 29 -3.63 -4.14 8.00
CA ALA A 29 -2.94 -4.32 9.27
C ALA A 29 -1.42 -4.04 9.17
N ALA A 30 -0.83 -4.21 7.98
CA ALA A 30 0.57 -3.89 7.73
C ALA A 30 0.83 -2.38 7.53
N LEU A 31 -0.20 -1.57 7.30
CA LEU A 31 -0.13 -0.13 7.08
C LEU A 31 -0.08 0.63 8.41
N VAL A 32 1.10 0.67 9.05
CA VAL A 32 1.24 1.10 10.45
C VAL A 32 2.06 2.37 10.62
N ALA A 33 2.91 2.74 9.65
CA ALA A 33 3.84 3.84 9.79
C ALA A 33 3.78 4.81 8.60
N PRO A 34 3.96 6.12 8.83
CA PRO A 34 4.10 7.10 7.76
C PRO A 34 5.18 6.72 6.74
N GLY A 35 4.79 6.75 5.46
CA GLY A 35 5.60 6.33 4.32
C GLY A 35 5.45 4.86 3.93
N ASP A 36 4.67 4.06 4.67
CA ASP A 36 4.33 2.70 4.26
C ASP A 36 3.46 2.74 2.99
N VAL A 37 3.81 1.90 2.02
CA VAL A 37 2.98 1.62 0.85
C VAL A 37 2.72 0.13 0.81
N VAL A 38 1.47 -0.28 0.69
CA VAL A 38 1.09 -1.69 0.59
C VAL A 38 0.21 -1.92 -0.63
N THR A 39 0.53 -2.95 -1.40
CA THR A 39 -0.18 -3.33 -2.63
C THR A 39 -0.61 -4.78 -2.54
N VAL A 40 -1.85 -5.07 -2.94
CA VAL A 40 -2.38 -6.42 -3.09
C VAL A 40 -2.57 -6.71 -4.57
N THR A 41 -1.91 -7.74 -5.05
CA THR A 41 -1.88 -8.13 -6.46
C THR A 41 -2.36 -9.57 -6.62
N ASP A 42 -3.23 -9.84 -7.59
CA ASP A 42 -3.53 -11.21 -7.99
C ASP A 42 -2.30 -11.83 -8.65
N SER A 43 -1.79 -12.94 -8.09
CA SER A 43 -0.56 -13.56 -8.58
C SER A 43 -0.73 -14.30 -9.90
N GLY A 44 -1.97 -14.63 -10.29
CA GLY A 44 -2.27 -15.29 -11.55
C GLY A 44 -2.38 -14.33 -12.73
N SER A 45 -3.01 -13.17 -12.53
CA SER A 45 -3.21 -12.15 -13.57
C SER A 45 -2.19 -11.00 -13.52
N GLY A 46 -1.56 -10.77 -12.37
CA GLY A 46 -0.72 -9.59 -12.13
C GLY A 46 -1.52 -8.30 -11.87
N GLU A 47 -2.85 -8.39 -11.77
CA GLU A 47 -3.72 -7.25 -11.54
C GLU A 47 -3.59 -6.73 -10.10
N THR A 48 -3.40 -5.42 -9.95
CA THR A 48 -3.52 -4.76 -8.64
C THR A 48 -4.99 -4.69 -8.26
N LEU A 49 -5.35 -5.33 -7.15
CA LEU A 49 -6.73 -5.37 -6.65
C LEU A 49 -7.00 -4.28 -5.62
N TRP A 50 -5.97 -3.89 -4.88
CA TRP A 50 -6.04 -2.89 -3.83
C TRP A 50 -4.65 -2.32 -3.56
N MET A 51 -4.60 -1.05 -3.22
CA MET A 51 -3.37 -0.36 -2.81
C MET A 51 -3.70 0.63 -1.71
N ALA A 52 -2.76 0.82 -0.79
CA ALA A 52 -2.84 1.88 0.19
C ALA A 52 -1.48 2.49 0.50
N VAL A 53 -1.53 3.75 0.92
CA VAL A 53 -0.38 4.54 1.35
C VAL A 53 -0.70 5.16 2.70
N PHE A 54 0.21 5.03 3.66
CA PHE A 54 0.20 5.80 4.88
C PHE A 54 0.97 7.09 4.59
N GLY A 55 0.24 8.17 4.33
CA GLY A 55 0.81 9.47 4.03
C GLY A 55 1.68 9.99 5.18
N ARG A 56 2.70 10.77 4.84
CA ARG A 56 3.53 11.46 5.85
C ARG A 56 2.75 12.51 6.65
N ASP A 57 1.56 12.87 6.20
CA ASP A 57 0.57 13.70 6.88
C ASP A 57 -0.21 12.94 7.97
N GLY A 58 0.05 11.64 8.17
CA GLY A 58 -0.62 10.83 9.18
C GLY A 58 -1.90 10.15 8.68
N ARG A 59 -2.26 10.30 7.40
CA ARG A 59 -3.51 9.79 6.85
C ARG A 59 -3.30 8.54 6.00
N CYS A 60 -4.24 7.61 6.07
CA CYS A 60 -4.27 6.45 5.18
C CYS A 60 -5.10 6.77 3.94
N HIS A 61 -4.52 6.55 2.77
CA HIS A 61 -5.19 6.64 1.48
C HIS A 61 -5.30 5.24 0.90
N GLU A 62 -6.51 4.86 0.47
CA GLU A 62 -6.79 3.52 -0.03
C GLU A 62 -7.51 3.59 -1.36
N TRP A 63 -7.20 2.66 -2.26
CA TRP A 63 -7.83 2.53 -3.57
C TRP A 63 -8.18 1.07 -3.86
N SER A 64 -9.35 0.87 -4.44
CA SER A 64 -9.67 -0.38 -5.14
C SER A 64 -8.99 -0.35 -6.50
N GLY A 65 -7.92 -1.13 -6.66
CA GLY A 65 -7.06 -1.11 -7.84
C GLY A 65 -5.80 -0.27 -7.65
N GLN A 66 -5.14 0.08 -8.76
CA GLN A 66 -3.92 0.87 -8.76
C GLN A 66 -4.18 2.32 -8.34
N GLU A 67 -3.20 2.96 -7.68
CA GLU A 67 -3.23 4.39 -7.38
C GLU A 67 -3.56 5.21 -8.65
N PRO A 68 -4.51 6.15 -8.59
CA PRO A 68 -4.78 7.05 -9.70
C PRO A 68 -3.55 7.94 -9.93
N ARG A 69 -3.08 8.05 -11.18
CA ARG A 69 -1.87 8.82 -11.58
C ARG A 69 -1.84 10.29 -11.12
N GLN A 70 -2.97 10.84 -10.66
CA GLN A 70 -3.11 12.22 -10.19
C GLN A 70 -2.99 12.38 -8.67
N VAL A 71 -2.98 11.31 -7.89
CA VAL A 71 -2.86 11.40 -6.42
C VAL A 71 -1.40 11.35 -6.02
N ARG A 72 -0.64 12.42 -6.31
CA ARG A 72 0.62 12.59 -5.59
C ARG A 72 0.27 12.86 -4.13
N VAL A 73 0.44 11.84 -3.28
CA VAL A 73 0.60 12.05 -1.84
C VAL A 73 1.90 12.83 -1.70
N SER A 74 1.80 14.16 -1.77
CA SER A 74 2.95 15.04 -1.69
C SER A 74 3.72 14.67 -0.43
N PRO A 75 5.05 14.45 -0.51
CA PRO A 75 5.83 14.59 0.70
C PRO A 75 5.50 16.00 1.18
N LEU A 76 5.01 16.13 2.41
CA LEU A 76 4.93 17.42 3.05
C LEU A 76 6.35 17.98 2.90
N LEU A 77 6.52 18.96 1.99
CA LEU A 77 7.69 19.80 1.97
C LEU A 77 7.61 20.47 3.33
N SER A 78 8.37 19.94 4.29
CA SER A 78 8.63 20.63 5.53
C SER A 78 9.18 21.98 5.13
N THR A 79 8.34 23.01 5.19
CA THR A 79 8.77 24.39 5.37
C THR A 79 9.58 24.37 6.65
N LEU A 80 10.90 24.29 6.50
CA LEU A 80 11.84 24.71 7.52
C LEU A 80 12.43 26.00 6.99
N ASP A 81 12.13 27.05 7.76
CA ASP A 81 12.55 28.44 7.65
C ASP A 81 14.04 28.61 7.30
#